data_AF-A0A6N2MNG7-F1
#
_entry.id   AF-A0A6N2MNG7-F1
#
_cell.length_a   1.000
_cell.length_b   1.000
_cell.length_c   1.000
_cell.angle_alpha   90.00
_cell.angle_beta   90.00
_cell.angle_gamma   90.00
#
_symmetry.space_group_name_H-M   'P 1'
#
loop_
_entity.id
_entity.type
_entity.pdbx_description
1 polymer ?
#
loop_
_entity_poly.entity_id
_entity_poly.type
_entity_poly.pdbx_seq_one_letter_code
_entity_poly.pdbx_strand_id
1 'polypeptide(L)'
;MVGVGIVHTHVYVLLEKIVLFFIMGMQLLLMIRQILQDGDMALFDMGAEYHFYGSDITCSFPVNGKFTSDQSLIYNAVLDAHNAVIAEMKPGASWVDMHKLAEKVILESLKNGCIIVGNVDDMMVERLGAVFMPHGLGHFLGIDTHDPGGYLKGLEKLKEPGLKSLRTIRELQEGMVITVEPGCYFIDALLAPAMEGSNTSKFFDREGISRFKGFGGVRIESDVHVTAGGCQNMTKCPRQVFEIEAVMAGSPWPLN
;
A
#
# COMPACT_ATOMS: atom_id res chain seq x y z
N MET A 1 -33.86 1.10 10.54
CA MET A 1 -32.54 1.74 10.38
C MET A 1 -31.51 0.67 10.65
N VAL A 2 -30.90 0.12 9.60
CA VAL A 2 -29.76 -0.80 9.75
C VAL A 2 -28.53 0.11 9.77
N GLY A 3 -27.78 0.07 10.88
CA GLY A 3 -26.59 0.91 11.03
C GLY A 3 -25.51 0.48 10.05
N VAL A 4 -24.91 1.45 9.37
CA VAL A 4 -23.63 1.26 8.67
C VAL A 4 -22.56 1.23 9.76
N GLY A 5 -21.89 0.08 9.92
CA GLY A 5 -20.70 -0.04 10.77
C GLY A 5 -19.46 0.45 10.02
N ILE A 6 -18.43 0.89 10.73
CA ILE A 6 -17.10 1.15 10.16
C ILE A 6 -16.23 -0.04 10.57
N VAL A 7 -15.52 -0.66 9.63
CA VAL A 7 -14.65 -1.82 9.89
C VAL A 7 -13.18 -1.38 10.05
N HIS A 8 -12.38 -2.17 10.76
CA HIS A 8 -11.07 -1.81 11.30
C HIS A 8 -9.92 -2.63 10.74
N THR A 9 -8.96 -1.94 10.15
CA THR A 9 -7.71 -2.54 9.63
C THR A 9 -6.53 -2.18 10.52
N HIS A 10 -5.78 -3.17 11.03
CA HIS A 10 -4.59 -2.92 11.85
C HIS A 10 -3.30 -3.09 11.03
N VAL A 11 -2.66 -1.97 10.68
CA VAL A 11 -1.25 -1.90 10.26
C VAL A 11 -0.56 -0.76 11.02
N TYR A 12 0.30 -1.11 11.98
CA TYR A 12 1.11 -0.15 12.73
C TYR A 12 2.40 0.13 11.96
N VAL A 13 2.45 1.26 11.26
CA VAL A 13 3.71 1.87 10.84
C VAL A 13 3.75 3.27 11.43
N LEU A 14 4.72 3.48 12.33
CA LEU A 14 4.96 4.74 13.01
C LEU A 14 5.50 5.76 12.00
N LEU A 15 4.59 6.46 11.32
CA LEU A 15 4.93 7.56 10.43
C LEU A 15 4.36 8.82 11.04
N GLU A 16 5.25 9.69 11.51
CA GLU A 16 4.94 10.94 12.23
C GLU A 16 4.14 11.98 11.41
N LYS A 17 3.65 11.61 10.22
CA LYS A 17 2.86 12.44 9.30
C LYS A 17 1.75 11.70 8.54
N ILE A 18 1.43 10.45 8.85
CA ILE A 18 0.22 9.81 8.30
C ILE A 18 -0.94 10.08 9.25
N VAL A 19 -1.94 10.83 8.80
CA VAL A 19 -3.23 10.89 9.51
C VAL A 19 -4.05 9.65 9.14
N LEU A 20 -3.84 8.57 9.89
CA LEU A 20 -4.78 7.45 9.91
C LEU A 20 -6.01 7.87 10.73
N PHE A 21 -7.16 8.03 10.07
CA PHE A 21 -8.43 8.18 10.78
C PHE A 21 -8.95 6.81 11.20
N PHE A 22 -8.69 6.45 12.46
CA PHE A 22 -9.36 5.33 13.12
C PHE A 22 -10.59 5.83 13.88
N ILE A 23 -11.77 5.28 13.59
CA ILE A 23 -12.96 5.44 14.45
C ILE A 23 -13.22 4.11 15.13
N MET A 24 -12.70 3.85 16.35
CA MET A 24 -13.21 2.77 17.19
C MET A 24 -13.32 3.12 18.66
N GLY A 25 -14.45 2.71 19.26
CA GLY A 25 -14.57 2.53 20.69
C GLY A 25 -13.63 1.42 21.16
N MET A 26 -12.92 1.74 22.25
CA MET A 26 -12.04 0.90 23.06
C MET A 26 -10.71 0.42 22.45
N GLN A 27 -9.68 1.21 22.79
CA GLN A 27 -8.34 0.78 23.19
C GLN A 27 -7.28 0.44 22.10
N LEU A 28 -6.91 1.43 21.27
CA LEU A 28 -5.54 2.00 21.20
C LEU A 28 -5.58 3.25 20.31
N LEU A 29 -5.81 4.40 20.92
CA LEU A 29 -5.79 5.70 20.26
C LEU A 29 -4.33 6.06 19.91
N LEU A 30 -3.93 5.92 18.64
CA LEU A 30 -3.07 6.96 18.05
C LEU A 30 -4.01 8.06 17.59
N MET A 31 -4.50 8.82 18.56
CA MET A 31 -5.24 10.05 18.31
C MET A 31 -4.23 11.06 17.80
N ILE A 32 -3.98 11.04 16.50
CA ILE A 32 -3.10 12.01 15.86
C ILE A 32 -3.84 13.35 15.92
N ARG A 33 -3.55 14.13 16.95
CA ARG A 33 -3.92 15.55 17.07
C ARG A 33 -3.03 16.43 16.17
N GLN A 34 -2.54 15.91 15.05
CA GLN A 34 -1.78 16.73 14.11
C GLN A 34 -2.73 17.41 13.16
N ILE A 35 -2.54 18.71 13.03
CA ILE A 35 -3.19 19.51 12.01
C ILE A 35 -2.43 19.25 10.72
N LEU A 36 -3.12 18.71 9.71
CA LEU A 36 -2.58 18.56 8.35
C LEU A 36 -2.15 19.93 7.83
N GLN A 37 -0.93 20.03 7.30
CA GLN A 37 -0.37 21.27 6.79
C GLN A 37 -0.41 21.30 5.27
N ASP A 38 -0.30 22.51 4.72
CA ASP A 38 -0.02 22.69 3.30
C ASP A 38 1.26 21.93 2.90
N GLY A 39 1.21 21.22 1.77
CA GLY A 39 2.30 20.38 1.28
C GLY A 39 2.41 18.98 1.91
N ASP A 40 1.63 18.63 2.93
CA ASP A 40 1.58 17.26 3.44
C ASP A 40 0.87 16.30 2.46
N MET A 41 1.24 15.03 2.50
CA MET A 41 0.46 13.93 1.91
C MET A 41 -0.50 13.37 2.95
N ALA A 42 -1.78 13.27 2.59
CA ALA A 42 -2.75 12.50 3.34
C ALA A 42 -2.76 11.05 2.81
N LEU A 43 -2.93 10.10 3.73
CA LEU A 43 -3.20 8.70 3.44
C LEU A 43 -4.36 8.28 4.33
N PHE A 44 -5.51 8.11 3.71
CA PHE A 44 -6.76 7.74 4.37
C PHE A 44 -7.09 6.30 4.03
N ASP A 45 -6.95 5.44 5.02
CA ASP A 45 -7.33 4.04 5.01
C ASP A 45 -8.64 3.91 5.79
N MET A 46 -9.73 3.63 5.08
CA MET A 46 -11.07 3.62 5.63
C MET A 46 -11.95 2.58 4.94
N GLY A 47 -12.67 1.80 5.76
CA GLY A 47 -13.63 0.80 5.33
C GLY A 47 -15.07 1.11 5.77
N ALA A 48 -16.04 0.48 5.12
CA ALA A 48 -17.43 0.46 5.55
C ALA A 48 -17.90 -0.99 5.73
N GLU A 49 -18.82 -1.20 6.66
CA GLU A 49 -19.51 -2.47 6.86
C GLU A 49 -20.96 -2.37 6.44
N TYR A 50 -21.43 -3.35 5.67
CA TYR A 50 -22.84 -3.51 5.37
C TYR A 50 -23.27 -4.97 5.46
N HIS A 51 -24.27 -5.24 6.31
CA HIS A 51 -24.70 -6.62 6.62
C HIS A 51 -23.54 -7.53 7.03
N PHE A 52 -22.61 -7.02 7.86
CA PHE A 52 -21.40 -7.71 8.31
C PHE A 52 -20.35 -7.97 7.23
N TYR A 53 -20.52 -7.49 5.99
CA TYR A 53 -19.47 -7.55 4.98
C TYR A 53 -18.69 -6.25 4.98
N GLY A 54 -17.36 -6.36 5.09
CA GLY A 54 -16.44 -5.23 5.09
C GLY A 54 -15.97 -4.83 3.70
N SER A 55 -15.57 -3.56 3.58
CA SER A 55 -14.72 -3.01 2.53
C SER A 55 -13.44 -2.47 3.16
N ASP A 56 -12.33 -2.40 2.43
CA ASP A 56 -11.07 -1.85 2.93
C ASP A 56 -10.39 -1.02 1.84
N ILE A 57 -10.41 0.30 1.96
CA ILE A 57 -10.00 1.19 0.88
C ILE A 57 -9.06 2.26 1.41
N THR A 58 -7.86 2.29 0.85
CA THR A 58 -6.88 3.35 1.07
C THR A 58 -6.78 4.30 -0.13
N CYS A 59 -6.88 5.61 0.15
CA CYS A 59 -6.64 6.71 -0.77
C CYS A 59 -5.52 7.62 -0.25
N SER A 60 -4.50 7.88 -1.07
CA SER A 60 -3.48 8.89 -0.78
C SER A 60 -3.62 10.11 -1.71
N PHE A 61 -3.45 11.32 -1.17
CA PHE A 61 -3.59 12.57 -1.92
C PHE A 61 -2.91 13.74 -1.21
N PRO A 62 -2.48 14.80 -1.93
CA PRO A 62 -1.90 15.99 -1.32
C PRO A 62 -2.99 16.79 -0.59
N VAL A 63 -2.71 17.22 0.64
CA VAL A 63 -3.69 17.93 1.48
C VAL A 63 -4.24 19.20 0.81
N ASN A 64 -3.40 19.89 0.04
CA ASN A 64 -3.76 21.12 -0.67
C ASN A 64 -4.37 20.89 -2.06
N GLY A 65 -4.59 19.62 -2.45
CA GLY A 65 -5.21 19.27 -3.73
C GLY A 65 -4.30 19.37 -4.96
N LYS A 66 -2.99 19.59 -4.79
CA LYS A 66 -2.03 19.65 -5.90
C LYS A 66 -0.77 18.86 -5.60
N PHE A 67 -0.44 17.92 -6.47
CA PHE A 67 0.75 17.10 -6.28
C PHE A 67 2.01 17.92 -6.63
N THR A 68 3.02 17.85 -5.78
CA THR A 68 4.39 18.23 -6.19
C THR A 68 4.97 17.17 -7.13
N SER A 69 6.12 17.47 -7.75
CA SER A 69 6.85 16.48 -8.55
C SER A 69 7.26 15.25 -7.75
N ASP A 70 7.74 15.45 -6.52
CA ASP A 70 8.17 14.36 -5.63
C ASP A 70 6.97 13.54 -5.14
N GLN A 71 5.86 14.19 -4.79
CA GLN A 71 4.61 13.49 -4.44
C GLN A 71 4.08 12.67 -5.62
N SER A 72 4.05 13.25 -6.83
CA SER A 72 3.61 12.55 -8.05
C SER A 72 4.48 11.34 -8.36
N LEU A 73 5.81 11.47 -8.20
CA LEU A 73 6.75 10.38 -8.43
C LEU A 73 6.44 9.16 -7.54
N ILE A 74 6.32 9.37 -6.23
CA ILE A 74 6.04 8.27 -5.29
C ILE A 74 4.60 7.75 -5.45
N TYR A 75 3.65 8.65 -5.70
CA TYR A 75 2.27 8.26 -5.93
C TYR A 75 2.13 7.33 -7.14
N ASN A 76 2.72 7.72 -8.28
CA ASN A 76 2.66 6.92 -9.49
C ASN A 76 3.45 5.61 -9.35
N ALA A 77 4.57 5.58 -8.60
CA ALA A 77 5.28 4.33 -8.31
C ALA A 77 4.36 3.28 -7.65
N VAL A 78 3.53 3.72 -6.68
CA VAL A 78 2.57 2.84 -6.00
C VAL A 78 1.38 2.51 -6.90
N LEU A 79 0.90 3.45 -7.70
CA LEU A 79 -0.19 3.22 -8.66
C LEU A 79 0.21 2.20 -9.74
N ASP A 80 1.42 2.30 -10.26
CA ASP A 80 1.97 1.38 -11.24
C ASP A 80 2.12 -0.02 -10.65
N ALA A 81 2.61 -0.14 -9.40
CA ALA A 81 2.68 -1.41 -8.69
C ALA A 81 1.29 -2.04 -8.47
N HIS A 82 0.32 -1.23 -8.05
CA HIS A 82 -1.07 -1.66 -7.87
C HIS A 82 -1.67 -2.18 -9.19
N ASN A 83 -1.49 -1.44 -10.28
CA ASN A 83 -2.02 -1.81 -11.59
C ASN A 83 -1.32 -3.05 -12.16
N ALA A 84 0.00 -3.17 -11.98
CA ALA A 84 0.77 -4.34 -12.39
C ALA A 84 0.31 -5.61 -11.67
N VAL A 85 0.06 -5.54 -10.35
CA VAL A 85 -0.50 -6.67 -9.61
C VAL A 85 -1.88 -7.05 -10.15
N ILE A 86 -2.81 -6.09 -10.26
CA ILE A 86 -4.17 -6.37 -10.75
C ILE A 86 -4.16 -6.99 -12.14
N ALA A 87 -3.26 -6.55 -13.04
CA ALA A 87 -3.15 -7.10 -14.39
C ALA A 87 -2.75 -8.58 -14.42
N GLU A 88 -2.00 -9.06 -13.42
CA GLU A 88 -1.53 -10.45 -13.33
C GLU A 88 -2.44 -11.35 -12.47
N MET A 89 -3.42 -10.77 -11.77
CA MET A 89 -4.33 -11.53 -10.90
C MET A 89 -5.26 -12.43 -11.71
N LYS A 90 -5.15 -13.74 -11.46
CA LYS A 90 -6.00 -14.80 -11.99
C LYS A 90 -5.87 -16.06 -11.13
N PRO A 91 -6.77 -17.04 -11.25
CA PRO A 91 -6.61 -18.33 -10.58
C PRO A 91 -5.25 -18.98 -10.89
N GLY A 92 -4.57 -19.48 -9.87
CA GLY A 92 -3.23 -20.07 -9.93
C GLY A 92 -2.08 -19.07 -9.75
N ALA A 93 -2.33 -17.75 -9.73
CA ALA A 93 -1.27 -16.77 -9.46
C ALA A 93 -0.81 -16.85 -8.00
N SER A 94 0.51 -16.89 -7.78
CA SER A 94 1.12 -16.91 -6.44
C SER A 94 1.06 -15.54 -5.78
N TRP A 95 0.45 -15.44 -4.59
CA TRP A 95 0.38 -14.16 -3.86
C TRP A 95 1.76 -13.67 -3.40
N VAL A 96 2.70 -14.58 -3.17
CA VAL A 96 4.10 -14.26 -2.87
C VAL A 96 4.77 -13.58 -4.06
N ASP A 97 4.51 -14.06 -5.27
CA ASP A 97 5.08 -13.48 -6.49
C ASP A 97 4.43 -12.14 -6.82
N MET A 98 3.13 -11.97 -6.55
CA MET A 98 2.46 -10.66 -6.65
C MET A 98 3.11 -9.64 -5.71
N HIS A 99 3.42 -10.02 -4.47
CA HIS A 99 4.13 -9.13 -3.53
C HIS A 99 5.50 -8.70 -4.07
N LYS A 100 6.28 -9.65 -4.60
CA LYS A 100 7.58 -9.36 -5.19
C LYS A 100 7.47 -8.52 -6.46
N LEU A 101 6.41 -8.68 -7.25
CA LEU A 101 6.11 -7.83 -8.41
C LEU A 101 5.90 -6.38 -7.97
N ALA A 102 5.06 -6.15 -6.96
CA ALA A 102 4.83 -4.80 -6.43
C ALA A 102 6.13 -4.16 -5.91
N GLU A 103 6.93 -4.89 -5.13
CA GLU A 103 8.24 -4.41 -4.66
C GLU A 103 9.15 -4.04 -5.84
N LYS A 104 9.23 -4.88 -6.86
CA LYS A 104 10.09 -4.64 -8.03
C LYS A 104 9.70 -3.37 -8.78
N VAL A 105 8.41 -3.19 -9.05
CA VAL A 105 7.88 -2.00 -9.75
C VAL A 105 8.15 -0.73 -8.95
N ILE A 106 7.98 -0.77 -7.62
CA ILE A 106 8.33 0.35 -6.74
C ILE A 106 9.83 0.66 -6.83
N LEU A 107 10.70 -0.35 -6.72
CA LEU A 107 12.15 -0.14 -6.79
C LEU A 107 12.59 0.41 -8.16
N GLU A 108 12.02 -0.07 -9.26
CA GLU A 108 12.28 0.49 -10.60
C GLU A 108 11.92 1.98 -10.67
N SER A 109 10.78 2.37 -10.10
CA SER A 109 10.33 3.76 -10.05
C SER A 109 11.24 4.63 -9.16
N LEU A 110 11.62 4.13 -7.98
CA LEU A 110 12.55 4.83 -7.08
C LEU A 110 13.93 5.00 -7.72
N LYS A 111 14.38 4.02 -8.50
CA LYS A 111 15.62 4.11 -9.28
C LYS A 111 15.52 5.19 -10.35
N ASN A 112 14.42 5.22 -11.10
CA ASN A 112 14.17 6.25 -12.13
C ASN A 112 14.08 7.67 -11.52
N GLY A 113 13.63 7.77 -10.26
CA GLY A 113 13.62 9.01 -9.47
C GLY A 113 14.94 9.41 -8.83
N CYS A 114 16.02 8.66 -9.08
CA CYS A 114 17.34 8.83 -8.46
C CYS A 114 17.30 8.81 -6.92
N ILE A 115 16.43 8.00 -6.33
CA ILE A 115 16.35 7.78 -4.87
C ILE A 115 17.23 6.59 -4.47
N ILE A 116 17.27 5.58 -5.35
CA ILE A 116 18.14 4.43 -5.27
C ILE A 116 18.91 4.24 -6.59
N VAL A 117 20.03 3.52 -6.54
CA VAL A 117 20.96 3.32 -7.67
C VAL A 117 21.41 1.88 -7.77
N GLY A 118 21.81 1.45 -8.98
CA GLY A 118 22.30 0.09 -9.23
C GLY A 118 21.28 -0.81 -9.96
N ASN A 119 21.44 -2.13 -9.83
CA ASN A 119 20.59 -3.13 -10.48
C ASN A 119 19.42 -3.52 -9.56
N VAL A 120 18.19 -3.52 -10.07
CA VAL A 120 16.99 -3.82 -9.28
C VAL A 120 16.90 -5.30 -8.89
N ASP A 121 17.36 -6.23 -9.73
CA ASP A 121 17.36 -7.65 -9.39
C ASP A 121 18.31 -7.93 -8.20
N ASP A 122 19.45 -7.23 -8.11
CA ASP A 122 20.33 -7.30 -6.94
C ASP A 122 19.63 -6.76 -5.68
N MET A 123 18.86 -5.68 -5.81
CA MET A 123 18.06 -5.11 -4.71
C MET A 123 16.98 -6.09 -4.24
N MET A 124 16.37 -6.84 -5.17
CA MET A 124 15.37 -7.86 -4.86
C MET A 124 15.97 -9.03 -4.09
N VAL A 125 17.19 -9.45 -4.42
CA VAL A 125 17.95 -10.47 -3.66
C VAL A 125 18.20 -10.02 -2.23
N GLU A 126 18.61 -8.76 -2.04
CA GLU A 126 18.84 -8.19 -0.70
C GLU A 126 17.55 -7.75 0.01
N ARG A 127 16.37 -8.02 -0.57
CA ARG A 127 15.04 -7.67 -0.03
C ARG A 127 14.88 -6.18 0.27
N LEU A 128 15.48 -5.31 -0.54
CA LEU A 128 15.41 -3.85 -0.37
C LEU A 128 13.97 -3.32 -0.46
N GLY A 129 13.09 -3.99 -1.23
CA GLY A 129 11.68 -3.64 -1.33
C GLY A 129 10.98 -3.57 0.02
N ALA A 130 11.33 -4.46 0.96
CA ALA A 130 10.76 -4.50 2.31
C ALA A 130 11.13 -3.28 3.18
N VAL A 131 12.14 -2.51 2.79
CA VAL A 131 12.48 -1.24 3.46
C VAL A 131 11.44 -0.17 3.13
N PHE A 132 10.94 -0.17 1.89
CA PHE A 132 9.94 0.79 1.41
C PHE A 132 8.50 0.29 1.52
N MET A 133 8.28 -1.04 1.55
CA MET A 133 6.98 -1.69 1.72
C MET A 133 7.07 -2.79 2.81
N PRO A 134 7.05 -2.43 4.11
CA PRO A 134 7.29 -3.39 5.19
C PRO A 134 6.11 -4.31 5.54
N HIS A 135 4.92 -4.00 5.02
CA HIS A 135 3.69 -4.78 5.22
C HIS A 135 3.48 -5.79 4.07
N GLY A 136 2.52 -6.71 4.25
CA GLY A 136 2.11 -7.62 3.18
C GLY A 136 1.40 -6.86 2.06
N LEU A 137 1.38 -7.42 0.84
CA LEU A 137 0.72 -6.77 -0.32
C LEU A 137 -0.79 -6.63 -0.16
N GLY A 138 -1.39 -7.48 0.67
CA GLY A 138 -2.82 -7.49 0.92
C GLY A 138 -3.26 -8.79 1.58
N HIS A 139 -4.56 -8.92 1.77
CA HIS A 139 -5.17 -9.97 2.57
C HIS A 139 -6.58 -10.30 2.13
N PHE A 140 -7.06 -11.49 2.50
CA PHE A 140 -8.46 -11.82 2.27
C PHE A 140 -9.37 -10.85 3.01
N LEU A 141 -10.51 -10.55 2.38
CA LEU A 141 -11.51 -9.62 2.85
C LEU A 141 -12.88 -10.27 2.73
N GLY A 142 -13.69 -10.18 3.77
CA GLY A 142 -15.00 -10.82 3.81
C GLY A 142 -15.86 -10.28 4.94
N ILE A 143 -16.20 -11.14 5.89
CA ILE A 143 -16.92 -10.71 7.09
C ILE A 143 -15.96 -9.98 8.02
N ASP A 144 -14.75 -10.51 8.16
CA ASP A 144 -13.67 -9.80 8.82
C ASP A 144 -12.86 -9.01 7.77
N THR A 145 -12.39 -7.81 8.12
CA THR A 145 -11.43 -7.07 7.27
C THR A 145 -10.24 -7.93 6.91
N HIS A 146 -9.63 -8.57 7.93
CA HIS A 146 -8.59 -9.58 7.75
C HIS A 146 -9.21 -10.98 7.80
N ASP A 147 -9.89 -11.38 6.74
CA ASP A 147 -10.68 -12.60 6.65
C ASP A 147 -9.82 -13.87 6.84
N PRO A 148 -10.35 -14.95 7.45
CA PRO A 148 -9.56 -16.13 7.77
C PRO A 148 -9.18 -16.96 6.53
N GLY A 149 -8.40 -18.02 6.75
CA GLY A 149 -8.04 -18.98 5.69
C GLY A 149 -6.82 -18.58 4.85
N GLY A 150 -6.10 -17.52 5.24
CA GLY A 150 -4.85 -17.11 4.60
C GLY A 150 -3.71 -18.15 4.74
N TYR A 151 -3.70 -18.91 5.84
CA TYR A 151 -2.75 -19.98 6.12
C TYR A 151 -3.49 -21.27 6.49
N LEU A 152 -3.63 -22.17 5.52
CA LEU A 152 -4.23 -23.49 5.73
C LEU A 152 -3.28 -24.40 6.52
N LYS A 153 -3.80 -25.49 7.09
CA LYS A 153 -3.00 -26.46 7.83
C LYS A 153 -1.83 -26.96 6.98
N GLY A 154 -0.61 -26.83 7.50
CA GLY A 154 0.62 -27.21 6.83
C GLY A 154 1.31 -26.09 6.05
N LEU A 155 0.69 -24.91 5.92
CA LEU A 155 1.33 -23.71 5.39
C LEU A 155 1.97 -22.90 6.54
N GLU A 156 3.25 -22.57 6.38
CA GLU A 156 4.00 -21.75 7.33
C GLU A 156 4.27 -20.35 6.78
N LYS A 157 4.38 -19.37 7.68
CA LYS A 157 4.78 -18.01 7.30
C LYS A 157 6.21 -18.00 6.79
N LEU A 158 6.43 -17.23 5.73
CA LEU A 158 7.77 -16.90 5.26
C LEU A 158 8.50 -16.07 6.32
N LYS A 159 9.84 -16.18 6.35
CA LYS A 159 10.68 -15.47 7.34
C LYS A 159 11.37 -14.25 6.77
N GLU A 160 11.40 -14.11 5.44
CA GLU A 160 12.05 -13.01 4.74
C GLU A 160 11.36 -11.66 5.05
N PRO A 161 12.11 -10.54 5.09
CA PRO A 161 11.54 -9.19 5.17
C PRO A 161 10.48 -8.93 4.10
N GLY A 162 9.42 -8.19 4.46
CA GLY A 162 8.22 -7.98 3.64
C GLY A 162 7.30 -9.20 3.67
N LEU A 163 7.81 -10.34 3.18
CA LEU A 163 7.03 -11.59 3.02
C LEU A 163 6.49 -12.15 4.34
N LYS A 164 7.21 -11.99 5.45
CA LYS A 164 6.75 -12.41 6.79
C LYS A 164 5.46 -11.70 7.25
N SER A 165 5.17 -10.54 6.65
CA SER A 165 4.00 -9.72 6.96
C SER A 165 2.79 -10.09 6.09
N LEU A 166 2.94 -10.98 5.10
CA LEU A 166 1.81 -11.45 4.29
C LEU A 166 0.76 -12.16 5.14
N ARG A 167 -0.52 -11.85 4.89
CA ARG A 167 -1.65 -12.52 5.56
C ARG A 167 -2.08 -13.80 4.85
N THR A 168 -1.59 -14.04 3.63
CA THR A 168 -1.70 -15.32 2.94
C THR A 168 -0.47 -15.56 2.06
N ILE A 169 -0.13 -16.83 1.84
CA ILE A 169 0.86 -17.26 0.84
C ILE A 169 0.24 -18.19 -0.20
N ARG A 170 -1.10 -18.23 -0.25
CA ARG A 170 -1.84 -19.12 -1.14
C ARG A 170 -1.73 -18.63 -2.58
N GLU A 171 -1.89 -19.56 -3.51
CA GLU A 171 -2.27 -19.22 -4.87
C GLU A 171 -3.72 -18.71 -4.89
N LEU A 172 -3.97 -17.71 -5.74
CA LEU A 172 -5.30 -17.17 -5.94
C LEU A 172 -6.22 -18.24 -6.55
N GLN A 173 -7.46 -18.28 -6.10
CA GLN A 173 -8.50 -19.15 -6.62
C GLN A 173 -9.72 -18.30 -6.97
N GLU A 174 -10.50 -18.75 -7.96
CA GLU A 174 -11.77 -18.13 -8.29
C GLU A 174 -12.67 -18.02 -7.03
N GLY A 175 -13.32 -16.87 -6.86
CA GLY A 175 -14.18 -16.57 -5.72
C GLY A 175 -13.47 -15.98 -4.51
N MET A 176 -12.13 -15.95 -4.46
CA MET A 176 -11.40 -15.21 -3.42
C MET A 176 -11.65 -13.71 -3.55
N VAL A 177 -11.86 -13.04 -2.42
CA VAL A 177 -11.86 -11.58 -2.32
C VAL A 177 -10.64 -11.17 -1.50
N ILE A 178 -9.84 -10.26 -2.04
CA ILE A 178 -8.52 -9.91 -1.52
C ILE A 178 -8.25 -8.42 -1.75
N THR A 179 -7.62 -7.76 -0.78
CA THR A 179 -7.09 -6.40 -0.95
C THR A 179 -5.82 -6.41 -1.80
N VAL A 180 -5.64 -5.40 -2.64
CA VAL A 180 -4.38 -5.10 -3.34
C VAL A 180 -3.95 -3.73 -2.85
N GLU A 181 -3.00 -3.68 -1.92
CA GLU A 181 -2.67 -2.49 -1.14
C GLU A 181 -1.17 -2.15 -1.14
N PRO A 182 -0.44 -2.13 -2.28
CA PRO A 182 0.97 -1.76 -2.25
C PRO A 182 1.16 -0.36 -1.67
N GLY A 183 2.31 -0.15 -1.03
CA GLY A 183 2.67 1.12 -0.44
C GLY A 183 4.16 1.39 -0.49
N CYS A 184 4.53 2.67 -0.49
CA CYS A 184 5.91 3.13 -0.47
C CYS A 184 6.06 4.19 0.63
N TYR A 185 6.90 3.91 1.62
CA TYR A 185 7.09 4.74 2.80
C TYR A 185 8.56 5.05 3.06
N PHE A 186 8.80 6.23 3.63
CA PHE A 186 10.12 6.67 4.05
C PHE A 186 10.21 6.64 5.58
N ILE A 187 10.43 5.44 6.13
CA ILE A 187 10.44 5.18 7.57
C ILE A 187 11.88 5.19 8.08
N ASP A 188 12.27 6.21 8.84
CA ASP A 188 13.66 6.39 9.33
C ASP A 188 14.20 5.14 10.05
N ALA A 189 13.37 4.47 10.85
CA ALA A 189 13.76 3.25 11.58
C ALA A 189 14.09 2.05 10.66
N LEU A 190 13.64 2.06 9.41
CA LEU A 190 13.97 1.05 8.40
C LEU A 190 15.07 1.54 7.45
N LEU A 191 15.01 2.82 7.06
CA LEU A 191 15.96 3.42 6.13
C LEU A 191 17.36 3.53 6.74
N ALA A 192 17.49 3.99 7.99
CA ALA A 192 18.78 4.15 8.65
C ALA A 192 19.63 2.86 8.66
N PRO A 193 19.13 1.71 9.18
CA PRO A 193 19.91 0.48 9.15
C PRO A 193 20.17 -0.02 7.72
N ALA A 194 19.25 0.18 6.78
CA ALA A 194 19.45 -0.22 5.38
C ALA A 194 20.55 0.60 4.70
N MET A 195 20.65 1.91 4.99
CA MET A 195 21.69 2.80 4.46
C MET A 195 23.07 2.58 5.09
N GLU A 196 23.13 1.90 6.24
CA GLU A 196 24.37 1.52 6.94
C GLU A 196 24.77 0.06 6.70
N GLY A 197 23.86 -0.77 6.18
CA GLY A 197 24.08 -2.19 5.91
C GLY A 197 25.18 -2.44 4.86
N SER A 198 26.05 -3.42 5.11
CA SER A 198 27.16 -3.77 4.22
C SER A 198 26.71 -4.14 2.80
N ASN A 199 25.54 -4.77 2.68
CA ASN A 199 25.05 -5.28 1.40
C ASN A 199 24.12 -4.27 0.68
N THR A 200 23.43 -3.42 1.45
CA THR A 200 22.35 -2.56 0.96
C THR A 200 22.75 -1.10 0.79
N SER A 201 23.74 -0.62 1.55
CA SER A 201 24.17 0.80 1.54
C SER A 201 24.55 1.33 0.15
N LYS A 202 25.12 0.47 -0.71
CA LYS A 202 25.51 0.79 -2.09
C LYS A 202 24.33 1.17 -3.00
N PHE A 203 23.10 0.84 -2.61
CA PHE A 203 21.91 1.09 -3.43
C PHE A 203 21.26 2.45 -3.14
N PHE A 204 21.69 3.20 -2.13
CA PHE A 204 21.04 4.46 -1.76
C PHE A 204 21.77 5.67 -2.36
N ASP A 205 21.03 6.50 -3.07
CA ASP A 205 21.48 7.87 -3.36
C ASP A 205 21.16 8.73 -2.13
N ARG A 206 22.20 9.17 -1.41
CA ARG A 206 22.05 9.91 -0.15
C ARG A 206 21.41 11.27 -0.36
N GLU A 207 21.67 11.93 -1.48
CA GLU A 207 21.01 13.20 -1.79
C GLU A 207 19.57 12.94 -2.22
N GLY A 208 19.36 11.96 -3.09
CA GLY A 208 18.03 11.52 -3.55
C GLY A 208 17.08 11.20 -2.42
N ILE A 209 17.49 10.34 -1.48
CA ILE A 209 16.67 9.92 -0.34
C ILE A 209 16.41 11.06 0.65
N SER A 210 17.37 11.98 0.81
CA SER A 210 17.23 13.10 1.76
C SER A 210 16.08 14.05 1.41
N ARG A 211 15.71 14.14 0.12
CA ARG A 211 14.54 14.91 -0.35
C ARG A 211 13.22 14.40 0.23
N PHE A 212 13.16 13.12 0.57
CA PHE A 212 11.96 12.44 1.08
C PHE A 212 11.94 12.29 2.61
N LYS A 213 12.87 12.96 3.32
CA LYS A 213 12.87 12.96 4.78
C LYS A 213 11.56 13.57 5.30
N GLY A 214 10.81 12.80 6.09
CA GLY A 214 9.51 13.24 6.60
C GLY A 214 8.42 13.32 5.53
N PHE A 215 8.61 12.71 4.35
CA PHE A 215 7.57 12.59 3.32
C PHE A 215 6.35 11.79 3.81
N GLY A 216 6.57 10.83 4.71
CA GLY A 216 5.55 9.88 5.12
C GLY A 216 5.52 8.69 4.16
N GLY A 217 4.43 8.55 3.42
CA GLY A 217 4.31 7.53 2.38
C GLY A 217 2.98 7.56 1.65
N VAL A 218 2.86 6.68 0.67
CA VAL A 218 1.66 6.47 -0.14
C VAL A 218 1.22 5.01 -0.03
N ARG A 219 -0.09 4.77 0.05
CA ARG A 219 -0.70 3.45 -0.15
C ARG A 219 -1.94 3.62 -1.02
N ILE A 220 -2.10 2.70 -1.96
CA ILE A 220 -3.26 2.64 -2.85
C ILE A 220 -3.84 1.25 -2.69
N GLU A 221 -5.07 1.19 -2.20
CA GLU A 221 -5.70 -0.08 -1.88
C GLU A 221 -7.06 -0.24 -2.53
N SER A 222 -7.25 -1.39 -3.16
CA SER A 222 -8.53 -1.79 -3.74
C SER A 222 -8.98 -3.17 -3.26
N ASP A 223 -10.29 -3.33 -3.15
CA ASP A 223 -10.98 -4.60 -2.92
C ASP A 223 -11.15 -5.32 -4.25
N VAL A 224 -10.60 -6.52 -4.38
CA VAL A 224 -10.56 -7.25 -5.64
C VAL A 224 -11.16 -8.65 -5.50
N HIS A 225 -12.09 -8.99 -6.38
CA HIS A 225 -12.69 -10.32 -6.50
C HIS A 225 -12.03 -11.11 -7.63
N VAL A 226 -11.44 -12.27 -7.34
CA VAL A 226 -10.81 -13.15 -8.34
C VAL A 226 -11.90 -13.90 -9.11
N THR A 227 -11.88 -13.80 -10.43
CA THR A 227 -12.84 -14.44 -11.35
C THR A 227 -12.17 -15.59 -12.10
N ALA A 228 -12.94 -16.39 -12.86
CA ALA A 228 -12.39 -17.51 -13.65
C ALA A 228 -11.25 -17.12 -14.60
N GLY A 229 -11.28 -15.91 -15.18
CA GLY A 229 -10.33 -15.46 -16.20
C GLY A 229 -9.36 -14.37 -15.77
N GLY A 230 -9.44 -13.90 -14.51
CA GLY A 230 -8.70 -12.73 -14.04
C GLY A 230 -9.22 -12.24 -12.70
N CYS A 231 -9.46 -10.94 -12.58
CA CYS A 231 -10.09 -10.35 -11.40
C CYS A 231 -11.02 -9.18 -11.76
N GLN A 232 -11.85 -8.80 -10.80
CA GLN A 232 -12.71 -7.63 -10.83
C GLN A 232 -12.33 -6.70 -9.67
N ASN A 233 -11.83 -5.52 -9.98
CA ASN A 233 -11.65 -4.46 -8.99
C ASN A 233 -13.02 -3.86 -8.64
N MET A 234 -13.41 -3.94 -7.36
CA MET A 234 -14.69 -3.44 -6.86
C MET A 234 -14.61 -1.99 -6.36
N THR A 235 -13.40 -1.50 -6.08
CA THR A 235 -13.15 -0.15 -5.58
C THR A 235 -13.29 0.88 -6.70
N LYS A 236 -14.06 1.94 -6.43
CA LYS A 236 -14.31 3.04 -7.36
C LYS A 236 -13.99 4.38 -6.73
N CYS A 237 -12.76 4.84 -6.91
CA CYS A 237 -12.31 6.16 -6.49
C CYS A 237 -11.32 6.75 -7.52
N PRO A 238 -11.05 8.06 -7.48
CA PRO A 238 -10.02 8.69 -8.28
C PRO A 238 -8.65 8.04 -8.04
N ARG A 239 -7.93 7.69 -9.10
CA ARG A 239 -6.61 7.05 -9.01
C ARG A 239 -5.54 7.76 -9.83
N GLN A 240 -5.87 8.37 -10.95
CA GLN A 240 -4.90 9.16 -11.68
C GLN A 240 -4.67 10.49 -10.97
N VAL A 241 -3.44 11.03 -11.04
CA VAL A 241 -3.10 12.34 -10.46
C VAL A 241 -4.10 13.41 -10.90
N PHE A 242 -4.43 13.48 -12.19
CA PHE A 242 -5.39 14.47 -12.71
C PHE A 242 -6.82 14.25 -12.19
N GLU A 243 -7.23 13.00 -11.92
CA GLU A 243 -8.54 12.69 -11.35
C GLU A 243 -8.64 13.20 -9.92
N ILE A 244 -7.62 12.92 -9.10
CA ILE A 244 -7.56 13.36 -7.71
C ILE A 244 -7.57 14.89 -7.63
N GLU A 245 -6.71 15.56 -8.40
CA GLU A 245 -6.67 17.02 -8.40
C GLU A 245 -7.99 17.64 -8.85
N ALA A 246 -8.66 17.06 -9.86
CA ALA A 246 -9.95 17.55 -10.33
C ALA A 246 -11.04 17.41 -9.26
N VAL A 247 -11.12 16.25 -8.60
CA VAL A 247 -12.11 15.99 -7.54
C VAL A 247 -11.83 16.85 -6.31
N MET A 248 -10.57 17.01 -5.89
CA MET A 248 -10.21 17.90 -4.79
C MET A 248 -10.48 19.38 -5.12
N ALA A 249 -10.48 19.76 -6.39
CA ALA A 249 -10.90 21.08 -6.85
C ALA A 249 -12.43 21.24 -7.00
N GLY A 250 -13.22 20.22 -6.65
CA GLY A 250 -14.69 20.27 -6.65
C GLY A 250 -15.37 19.69 -7.89
N SER A 251 -14.64 18.99 -8.76
CA SER A 251 -15.24 18.27 -9.89
C SER A 251 -16.02 17.03 -9.39
N PRO A 252 -17.10 16.62 -10.08
CA PRO A 252 -17.82 15.40 -9.73
C PRO A 252 -16.96 14.15 -10.01
N TRP A 253 -17.28 13.05 -9.34
CA TRP A 253 -16.73 11.73 -9.64
C TRP A 253 -17.87 10.77 -10.03
N PRO A 254 -17.75 9.97 -11.11
CA PRO A 254 -16.62 9.93 -12.07
C PRO A 254 -16.48 11.23 -12.87
N LEU A 255 -15.27 11.49 -13.37
CA LEU A 255 -15.06 12.56 -14.35
C LEU A 255 -15.78 12.19 -15.66
N ASN A 256 -16.38 13.18 -16.31
CA ASN A 256 -17.07 13.02 -17.60
C ASN A 256 -16.09 12.96 -18.78
#